data_AF-A0A528TXR9-F1
#
_entry.id   AF-A0A528TXR9-F1
#
_cell.length_a   1.000
_cell.length_b   1.000
_cell.length_c   1.000
_cell.angle_alpha   90.00
_cell.angle_beta   90.00
_cell.angle_gamma   90.00
#
_symmetry.space_group_name_H-M   'P 1'
#
loop_
_entity.id
_entity.type
_entity.pdbx_description
1 polymer ?
#
loop_
_entity_poly.entity_id
_entity_poly.type
_entity_poly.pdbx_seq_one_letter_code
_entity_poly.pdbx_strand_id
1 'polypeptide(L)'
;MPDDLWEMHQAAVQKATVADLKHDQWRPAPVAAWQAEVDRERDLVKAEWELFCERLAEQHRLLGYKAEEKEFNAACDHEWQIGMSIFGIPAHTMDGMMVKLRASDTLRLEDFANANEAYASIAADIRRLAGEGVKVSSPLPHGR
;
A
#
# COMPACT_ATOMS: atom_id res chain seq x y z
N MET A 1 -29.72 9.97 -11.94
CA MET A 1 -30.64 10.96 -12.51
C MET A 1 -31.60 10.22 -13.44
N PRO A 2 -32.91 10.48 -13.39
CA PRO A 2 -33.87 10.00 -14.38
C PRO A 2 -33.47 10.37 -15.82
N ASP A 3 -33.80 9.53 -16.80
CA ASP A 3 -33.32 9.67 -18.19
C ASP A 3 -33.78 10.98 -18.85
N ASP A 4 -35.02 11.42 -18.58
CA ASP A 4 -35.59 12.68 -19.07
C ASP A 4 -34.86 13.91 -18.51
N LEU A 5 -34.50 13.86 -17.22
CA LEU A 5 -33.70 14.89 -16.57
C LEU A 5 -32.25 14.87 -17.06
N TRP A 6 -31.72 13.69 -17.38
CA TRP A 6 -30.37 13.53 -17.91
C TRP A 6 -30.24 14.13 -19.31
N GLU A 7 -31.19 13.85 -20.21
CA GLU A 7 -31.24 14.46 -21.53
C GLU A 7 -31.36 15.99 -21.45
N MET A 8 -32.22 16.48 -20.55
CA MET A 8 -32.39 17.92 -20.30
C MET A 8 -31.11 18.57 -19.77
N HIS A 9 -30.41 17.91 -18.84
CA HIS A 9 -29.13 18.34 -18.31
C HIS A 9 -28.07 18.43 -19.41
N GLN A 10 -27.91 17.37 -20.22
CA GLN A 10 -26.94 17.35 -21.31
C GLN A 10 -27.22 18.43 -22.35
N ALA A 11 -28.47 18.61 -22.76
CA ALA A 11 -28.86 19.65 -23.69
C ALA A 11 -28.58 21.06 -23.14
N ALA A 12 -28.74 21.27 -21.84
CA ALA A 12 -28.43 22.53 -21.17
C ALA A 12 -26.92 22.79 -21.13
N VAL A 13 -26.10 21.80 -20.77
CA VAL A 13 -24.63 21.91 -20.77
C VAL A 13 -24.10 22.27 -22.15
N GLN A 14 -24.61 21.63 -23.22
CA GLN A 14 -24.16 21.87 -24.59
C GLN A 14 -24.48 23.29 -25.10
N LYS A 15 -25.49 23.95 -24.52
CA LYS A 15 -25.90 25.31 -24.88
C LYS A 15 -25.31 26.39 -23.97
N ALA A 16 -24.78 25.99 -22.82
CA ALA A 16 -24.25 26.91 -21.82
C ALA A 16 -22.94 27.54 -22.28
N THR A 17 -22.80 28.85 -22.09
CA THR A 17 -21.50 29.50 -22.21
C THR A 17 -20.66 29.28 -20.95
N VAL A 18 -19.36 29.55 -21.03
CA VAL A 18 -18.47 29.55 -19.86
C VAL A 18 -18.97 30.51 -18.77
N ALA A 19 -19.59 31.63 -19.16
CA ALA A 19 -20.17 32.57 -18.20
C ALA A 19 -21.38 31.96 -17.48
N ASP A 20 -22.27 31.28 -18.19
CA ASP A 20 -23.46 30.63 -17.61
C ASP A 20 -23.05 29.53 -16.63
N LEU A 21 -22.03 28.74 -16.98
CA LEU A 21 -21.45 27.72 -16.09
C LEU A 21 -20.85 28.35 -14.83
N LYS A 22 -20.09 29.44 -14.98
CA LYS A 22 -19.43 30.13 -13.86
C LYS A 22 -20.44 30.74 -12.88
N HIS A 23 -21.58 31.21 -13.37
CA HIS A 23 -22.62 31.85 -12.57
C HIS A 23 -23.78 30.91 -12.22
N ASP A 24 -23.66 29.63 -12.56
CA ASP A 24 -24.67 28.58 -12.36
C ASP A 24 -26.07 28.90 -12.95
N GLN A 25 -26.11 29.68 -14.04
CA GLN A 25 -27.34 30.12 -14.71
C GLN A 25 -27.77 29.20 -15.86
N TRP A 26 -27.11 28.05 -16.01
CA TRP A 26 -27.31 27.13 -17.13
C TRP A 26 -28.32 26.01 -16.83
N ARG A 27 -28.61 25.75 -15.55
CA ARG A 27 -29.43 24.59 -15.15
C ARG A 27 -30.93 24.85 -15.31
N PRO A 28 -31.66 23.97 -16.01
CA PRO A 28 -33.12 24.01 -16.01
C PRO A 28 -33.69 23.72 -14.62
N ALA A 29 -34.82 24.34 -14.28
CA ALA A 29 -35.44 24.23 -12.96
C ALA A 29 -35.73 22.77 -12.51
N PRO A 30 -36.19 21.84 -13.36
CA PRO A 30 -36.38 20.44 -12.96
C PRO A 30 -35.07 19.74 -12.57
N VAL A 31 -33.98 20.00 -13.31
CA VAL A 31 -32.65 19.45 -13.02
C VAL A 31 -32.10 20.04 -11.72
N ALA A 32 -32.26 21.34 -11.51
CA ALA A 32 -31.85 22.00 -10.27
C ALA A 32 -32.61 21.48 -9.05
N ALA A 33 -33.93 21.28 -9.17
CA ALA A 33 -34.77 20.72 -8.11
C ALA A 33 -34.36 19.27 -7.75
N TRP A 34 -34.11 18.43 -8.76
CA TRP A 34 -33.62 17.07 -8.54
C TRP A 34 -32.25 17.07 -7.86
N GLN A 35 -31.32 17.90 -8.32
CA GLN A 35 -29.98 17.99 -7.74
C GLN A 35 -30.04 18.46 -6.28
N ALA A 36 -30.90 19.43 -5.95
CA ALA A 36 -31.10 19.89 -4.59
C ALA A 36 -31.67 18.81 -3.66
N GLU A 37 -32.51 17.91 -4.17
CA GLU A 37 -32.99 16.76 -3.41
C GLU A 37 -31.86 15.76 -3.12
N VAL A 38 -31.10 15.41 -4.16
CA VAL A 38 -29.97 14.48 -4.05
C VAL A 38 -28.90 15.02 -3.11
N ASP A 39 -28.60 16.33 -3.18
CA ASP A 39 -27.64 16.95 -2.27
C ASP A 39 -28.14 16.91 -0.82
N ARG A 40 -29.44 17.11 -0.59
CA ARG A 40 -30.03 17.00 0.75
C ARG A 40 -29.95 15.57 1.29
N GLU A 41 -30.32 14.58 0.48
CA GLU A 41 -30.20 13.17 0.87
C GLU A 41 -28.75 12.79 1.16
N ARG A 42 -27.81 13.22 0.31
CA ARG A 42 -26.38 13.01 0.52
C ARG A 42 -25.93 13.60 1.86
N ASP A 43 -26.35 14.82 2.16
CA ASP A 43 -25.96 15.51 3.39
C ASP A 43 -26.54 14.82 4.64
N LEU A 44 -27.77 14.30 4.56
CA LEU A 44 -28.37 13.47 5.61
C LEU A 44 -27.61 12.16 5.83
N VAL A 45 -27.33 11.41 4.76
CA VAL A 45 -26.57 10.16 4.82
C VAL A 45 -25.17 10.42 5.39
N LYS A 46 -24.53 11.52 4.98
CA LYS A 46 -23.22 11.93 5.50
C LYS A 46 -23.29 12.19 7.00
N ALA A 47 -24.29 12.93 7.47
CA ALA A 47 -24.47 13.20 8.90
C ALA A 47 -24.70 11.91 9.71
N GLU A 48 -25.53 10.99 9.21
CA GLU A 48 -25.73 9.68 9.86
C GLU A 48 -24.44 8.85 9.90
N TRP A 49 -23.66 8.87 8.82
CA TRP A 49 -22.38 8.19 8.74
C TRP A 49 -21.35 8.76 9.71
N GLU A 50 -21.28 10.09 9.85
CA GLU A 50 -20.43 10.76 10.83
C GLU A 50 -20.79 10.34 12.26
N LEU A 51 -22.08 10.34 12.61
CA LEU A 51 -22.56 9.86 13.91
C LEU A 51 -22.23 8.38 14.15
N PHE A 52 -22.29 7.54 13.12
CA PHE A 52 -21.88 6.14 13.22
C PHE A 52 -20.39 6.02 13.49
N CYS A 53 -19.55 6.75 12.75
CA CYS A 53 -18.10 6.77 12.92
C CYS A 53 -17.72 7.21 14.35
N GLU A 54 -18.38 8.24 14.88
CA GLU A 54 -18.16 8.70 16.26
C GLU A 54 -18.47 7.60 17.28
N ARG A 55 -19.62 6.91 17.14
CA ARG A 55 -19.97 5.79 18.03
C ARG A 55 -18.97 4.64 17.94
N LEU A 56 -18.52 4.31 16.74
CA LEU A 56 -17.55 3.24 16.52
C LEU A 56 -16.19 3.60 17.13
N ALA A 57 -15.74 4.85 16.95
CA ALA A 57 -14.51 5.34 17.55
C ALA A 57 -14.56 5.27 19.09
N GLU A 58 -15.69 5.65 19.69
CA GLU A 58 -15.88 5.55 21.14
C GLU A 58 -15.91 4.10 21.62
N GLN A 59 -16.56 3.19 20.89
CA GLN A 59 -16.50 1.76 21.19
C GLN A 59 -15.08 1.21 21.12
N HIS A 60 -14.31 1.54 20.08
CA HIS A 60 -12.90 1.15 19.97
C HIS A 60 -12.07 1.70 21.13
N ARG A 61 -12.33 2.93 21.57
CA ARG A 61 -11.67 3.53 22.73
C ARG A 61 -11.99 2.77 24.01
N LEU A 62 -13.27 2.44 24.26
CA LEU A 62 -13.71 1.69 25.44
C LEU A 62 -13.17 0.27 25.48
N LEU A 63 -13.08 -0.39 24.32
CA LEU A 63 -12.52 -1.74 24.19
C LEU A 63 -10.99 -1.77 24.17
N GLY A 64 -10.33 -0.60 24.20
CA GLY A 64 -8.87 -0.50 24.11
C GLY A 64 -8.31 -1.03 22.80
N TYR A 65 -9.10 -1.05 21.72
CA TYR A 65 -8.72 -1.65 20.42
C TYR A 65 -7.45 -1.04 19.82
N LYS A 66 -7.14 0.20 20.21
CA LYS A 66 -5.98 0.98 19.78
C LYS A 66 -4.96 1.23 20.90
N ALA A 67 -5.22 0.73 22.11
CA ALA A 67 -4.43 1.04 23.29
C ALA A 67 -2.97 0.56 23.17
N GLU A 68 -2.76 -0.59 22.53
CA GLU A 68 -1.45 -1.22 22.35
C GLU A 68 -1.00 -1.23 20.88
N GLU A 69 -1.66 -0.48 19.99
CA GLU A 69 -1.34 -0.50 18.56
C GLU A 69 0.10 -0.01 18.31
N LYS A 70 0.59 0.93 19.11
CA LYS A 70 1.97 1.43 18.99
C LYS A 70 2.98 0.35 19.38
N GLU A 71 2.74 -0.36 20.47
CA GLU A 71 3.57 -1.45 20.96
C GLU A 71 3.54 -2.63 19.99
N PHE A 72 2.37 -2.97 19.45
CA PHE A 72 2.20 -3.98 18.42
C PHE A 72 2.98 -3.62 17.15
N ASN A 73 2.85 -2.39 16.65
CA ASN A 73 3.59 -1.92 15.49
C ASN A 73 5.10 -1.93 15.75
N ALA A 74 5.55 -1.50 16.93
CA ALA A 74 6.96 -1.57 17.30
C ALA A 74 7.48 -3.01 17.36
N ALA A 75 6.67 -3.97 17.82
CA ALA A 75 7.02 -5.39 17.80
C ALA A 75 7.12 -5.93 16.36
N CYS A 76 6.18 -5.56 15.48
CA CYS A 76 6.22 -5.93 14.06
C CYS A 76 7.45 -5.33 13.36
N ASP A 77 7.74 -4.05 13.61
CA ASP A 77 8.93 -3.38 13.08
C ASP A 77 10.22 -4.04 13.58
N HIS A 78 10.24 -4.45 14.84
CA HIS A 78 11.40 -5.15 15.42
C HIS A 78 11.59 -6.53 14.79
N GLU A 79 10.51 -7.30 14.62
CA GLU A 79 10.55 -8.59 13.92
C GLU A 79 11.05 -8.43 12.48
N TRP A 80 10.55 -7.42 11.77
CA TRP A 80 11.02 -7.08 10.42
C TRP A 80 12.52 -6.78 10.41
N GLN A 81 13.01 -5.94 11.33
CA GLN A 81 14.43 -5.59 11.43
C GLN A 81 15.32 -6.82 11.69
N ILE A 82 14.91 -7.71 12.59
CA ILE A 82 15.62 -8.97 12.85
C ILE A 82 15.68 -9.80 11.57
N GLY A 83 14.53 -9.98 10.91
CA GLY A 83 14.42 -10.70 9.65
C GLY A 83 15.36 -10.15 8.58
N MET A 84 15.35 -8.82 8.38
CA MET A 84 16.22 -8.15 7.41
C MET A 84 17.70 -8.27 7.76
N SER A 85 18.06 -8.27 9.06
CA SER A 85 19.45 -8.44 9.50
C SER A 85 20.04 -9.80 9.11
N ILE A 86 19.23 -10.86 9.07
CA ILE A 86 19.65 -12.20 8.64
C ILE A 86 20.13 -12.17 7.19
N PHE A 87 19.44 -11.44 6.31
CA PHE A 87 19.85 -11.29 4.92
C PHE A 87 21.07 -10.39 4.74
N GLY A 88 21.30 -9.44 5.66
CA GLY A 88 22.49 -8.58 5.64
C GLY A 88 23.79 -9.31 5.96
N ILE A 89 23.73 -10.44 6.67
CA ILE A 89 24.93 -11.23 7.04
C ILE A 89 25.25 -12.22 5.93
N PRO A 90 26.45 -12.20 5.33
CA PRO A 90 26.88 -13.20 4.36
C PRO A 90 26.85 -14.63 4.93
N ALA A 91 26.17 -15.57 4.27
CA ALA A 91 26.29 -16.99 4.59
C ALA A 91 27.45 -17.63 3.82
N HIS A 92 28.21 -18.50 4.50
CA HIS A 92 29.33 -19.25 3.93
C HIS A 92 29.12 -20.76 3.98
N THR A 93 27.89 -21.20 4.26
CA THR A 93 27.50 -22.60 4.38
C THR A 93 26.10 -22.81 3.84
N MET A 94 25.78 -24.04 3.46
CA MET A 94 24.41 -24.42 3.07
C MET A 94 23.43 -24.18 4.22
N ASP A 95 23.80 -24.51 5.45
CA ASP A 95 22.97 -24.29 6.64
C ASP A 95 22.64 -22.82 6.85
N GLY A 96 23.60 -21.91 6.62
CA GLY A 96 23.35 -20.46 6.69
C GLY A 96 22.35 -19.98 5.63
N MET A 97 22.40 -20.54 4.42
CA MET A 97 21.40 -20.24 3.38
C MET A 97 20.02 -20.79 3.72
N MET A 98 19.93 -21.97 4.35
CA MET A 98 18.66 -22.51 4.83
C MET A 98 18.02 -21.64 5.91
N VAL A 99 18.82 -20.98 6.76
CA VAL A 99 18.31 -19.99 7.73
C VAL A 99 17.69 -18.79 7.02
N LYS A 100 18.33 -18.28 5.95
CA LYS A 100 17.78 -17.19 5.14
C LYS A 100 16.47 -17.55 4.45
N LEU A 101 16.35 -18.77 3.91
CA LEU A 101 15.09 -19.24 3.31
C LEU A 101 13.96 -19.27 4.34
N ARG A 102 14.20 -19.83 5.53
CA ARG A 102 13.21 -19.84 6.61
C ARG A 102 12.82 -18.43 7.06
N ALA A 103 13.77 -17.50 7.11
CA ALA A 103 13.47 -16.10 7.43
C ALA A 103 12.57 -15.46 6.35
N SER A 104 12.78 -15.80 5.08
CA SER A 104 11.95 -15.32 3.97
C SER A 104 10.52 -15.83 4.08
N ASP A 105 10.35 -17.13 4.40
CA ASP A 105 9.05 -17.77 4.58
C ASP A 105 8.30 -17.16 5.78
N THR A 106 8.97 -16.99 6.93
CA THR A 106 8.37 -16.42 8.14
C THR A 106 7.86 -15.00 7.91
N LEU A 107 8.62 -14.18 7.19
CA LEU A 107 8.25 -12.80 6.86
C LEU A 107 7.31 -12.71 5.65
N ARG A 108 7.00 -13.85 5.00
CA ARG A 108 6.19 -13.93 3.78
C ARG A 108 6.63 -12.93 2.70
N LEU A 109 7.94 -12.82 2.47
CA LEU A 109 8.50 -11.80 1.58
C LEU A 109 8.00 -11.89 0.14
N GLU A 110 7.54 -13.08 -0.28
CA GLU A 110 6.89 -13.33 -1.57
C GLU A 110 5.58 -12.57 -1.80
N ASP A 111 4.87 -12.19 -0.72
CA ASP A 111 3.64 -11.41 -0.82
C ASP A 111 3.91 -9.92 -1.08
N PHE A 112 5.15 -9.47 -0.92
CA PHE A 112 5.53 -8.09 -1.14
C PHE A 112 6.11 -7.89 -2.55
N ALA A 113 5.73 -6.78 -3.19
CA ALA A 113 6.20 -6.42 -4.53
C ALA A 113 7.74 -6.26 -4.65
N ASN A 114 8.44 -6.16 -3.51
CA ASN A 114 9.89 -6.01 -3.38
C ASN A 114 10.61 -7.28 -2.85
N ALA A 115 10.04 -8.48 -3.04
CA ALA A 115 10.61 -9.79 -2.66
C ALA A 115 12.08 -10.05 -3.08
N ASN A 116 12.68 -9.17 -3.88
CA ASN A 116 13.98 -9.32 -4.50
C ASN A 116 15.17 -9.22 -3.51
N GLU A 117 15.05 -8.59 -2.34
CA GLU A 117 16.20 -8.41 -1.42
C GLU A 117 16.68 -9.71 -0.76
N ALA A 118 15.75 -10.55 -0.30
CA ALA A 118 16.07 -11.85 0.29
C ALA A 118 16.66 -12.82 -0.74
N TYR A 119 16.04 -12.92 -1.92
CA TYR A 119 16.54 -13.75 -3.01
C TYR A 119 17.88 -13.25 -3.56
N ALA A 120 18.10 -11.93 -3.64
CA ALA A 120 19.38 -11.35 -4.03
C ALA A 120 20.48 -11.70 -3.02
N SER A 121 20.19 -11.64 -1.72
CA SER A 121 21.13 -12.02 -0.65
C SER A 121 21.52 -13.50 -0.75
N ILE A 122 20.55 -14.40 -0.89
CA ILE A 122 20.81 -15.85 -1.04
C ILE A 122 21.60 -16.12 -2.33
N ALA A 123 21.23 -15.49 -3.45
CA ALA A 123 21.95 -15.65 -4.71
C ALA A 123 23.41 -15.16 -4.60
N ALA A 124 23.67 -14.08 -3.87
CA ALA A 124 25.03 -13.59 -3.64
C ALA A 124 25.87 -14.60 -2.83
N ASP A 125 25.28 -15.28 -1.86
CA ASP A 125 25.97 -16.31 -1.08
C ASP A 125 26.26 -17.58 -1.89
N ILE A 126 25.33 -18.00 -2.76
CA ILE A 126 25.54 -19.13 -3.69
C ILE A 126 26.74 -18.84 -4.60
N ARG A 127 26.81 -17.65 -5.19
CA ARG A 127 27.95 -17.24 -6.05
C ARG A 127 29.27 -17.27 -5.29
N ARG A 128 29.27 -16.78 -4.04
CA ARG A 128 30.47 -16.81 -3.18
C ARG A 128 30.93 -18.23 -2.89
N LEU A 129 30.00 -19.15 -2.61
CA LEU A 129 30.29 -20.57 -2.40
C LEU A 129 30.79 -21.26 -3.67
N ALA A 130 30.29 -20.88 -4.83
CA ALA A 130 30.76 -21.37 -6.13
C ALA A 130 32.17 -20.83 -6.52
N GLY A 131 32.76 -19.96 -5.71
CA GLY A 131 34.08 -19.38 -5.96
C GLY A 131 34.07 -18.21 -6.95
N GLU A 132 32.89 -17.71 -7.34
CA GLU A 132 32.79 -16.51 -8.16
C GLU A 132 33.32 -15.30 -7.37
N GLY A 133 34.50 -14.81 -7.75
CA GLY A 133 35.18 -13.69 -7.09
C GLY A 133 36.58 -14.01 -6.55
N VAL A 134 36.99 -15.28 -6.49
CA VAL A 134 38.38 -15.65 -6.17
C VAL A 134 39.22 -15.55 -7.44
N LYS A 135 39.94 -14.43 -7.62
CA LYS A 135 41.09 -14.40 -8.54
C LYS A 135 42.16 -15.33 -7.96
N VAL A 136 42.21 -16.58 -8.41
CA VAL A 136 43.32 -17.48 -8.13
C VAL A 136 44.54 -16.91 -8.87
N SER A 137 45.36 -16.10 -8.19
CA SER A 137 46.70 -15.80 -8.68
C SER A 137 47.52 -17.08 -8.52
N SER A 138 47.69 -17.83 -9.61
CA SER A 138 48.59 -18.96 -9.64
C SER A 138 50.01 -18.49 -9.27
N PRO A 139 50.68 -19.07 -8.25
CA PRO A 139 52.08 -18.74 -8.01
C PRO A 139 52.89 -19.26 -9.20
N LEU A 140 53.63 -18.36 -9.85
CA LEU A 140 54.55 -18.72 -10.92
C LEU A 140 55.58 -19.75 -10.41
N PRO A 141 55.91 -20.79 -11.19
CA PRO A 141 56.92 -21.75 -10.78
C PRO A 141 58.29 -21.06 -10.74
N HIS A 142 58.96 -21.14 -9.60
CA HIS A 142 60.34 -20.69 -9.45
C HIS A 142 61.24 -21.54 -10.38
N GLY A 143 61.60 -20.96 -11.51
CA GLY A 143 62.67 -21.45 -12.38
C GLY A 143 64.02 -21.26 -11.69
N ARG A 144 64.84 -22.32 -11.73
CA ARG A 144 66.25 -22.33 -11.37
C ARG A 144 67.08 -21.57 -12.40
#